data_AF-A0A520C6U2-F1
#
_entry.id   AF-A0A520C6U2-F1
#
_cell.length_a   1.000
_cell.length_b   1.000
_cell.length_c   1.000
_cell.angle_alpha   90.00
_cell.angle_beta   90.00
_cell.angle_gamma   90.00
#
_symmetry.space_group_name_H-M   'P 1'
#
loop_
_entity.id
_entity.type
_entity.pdbx_description
1 polymer ?
#
loop_
_entity_poly.entity_id
_entity_poly.type
_entity_poly.pdbx_seq_one_letter_code
_entity_poly.pdbx_strand_id
1 'polypeptide(L)'
;MASIPTKNCISCGVKGAGNYCSNCGAPTTVKRITLKALLHDVFHFFTHLDSKFIKTIRLVLFKPGMLALEYCEGVRKKYFKPVSLFLIGIIIYLLLPLKQGLNMSLSPYLTTTKAWHLNFAERLVDNKLSNKNISFSELAEKYEYRSVVFAKPMLFIILPLIGLALMLFFYRKQKYYFDHFILALEMSNFFLYVVFIILPVLLTGIAMLCWWIFGKNYVFDDYFSGPIVILTLVTNWSIAFKRFYKIKTWHAILKAIFFLLPFAIIVFFIYRILLFLITLISI
;
A
#
# COMPACT_ATOMS: atom_id res chain seq x y z
N MET A 1 -18.49 31.44 3.54
CA MET A 1 -19.83 31.84 4.03
C MET A 1 -20.83 30.95 3.28
N ALA A 2 -21.72 30.14 3.86
CA ALA A 2 -22.30 30.05 5.20
C ALA A 2 -22.09 28.64 5.81
N SER A 3 -21.87 28.57 7.13
CA SER A 3 -21.70 27.34 7.89
C SER A 3 -23.06 26.82 8.36
N ILE A 4 -23.51 25.68 7.84
CA ILE A 4 -24.70 24.99 8.35
C ILE A 4 -24.31 24.31 9.67
N PRO A 5 -24.87 24.70 10.83
CA PRO A 5 -24.58 24.03 12.09
C PRO A 5 -25.29 22.68 12.08
N THR A 6 -24.54 21.60 11.94
CA THR A 6 -25.07 20.24 12.12
C THR A 6 -25.46 20.07 13.59
N LYS A 7 -26.75 19.90 13.89
CA LYS A 7 -27.29 19.67 15.25
C LYS A 7 -26.60 18.50 15.99
N ASN A 8 -25.98 17.58 15.26
CA ASN A 8 -25.28 16.40 15.80
C ASN A 8 -23.82 16.37 15.33
N CYS A 9 -22.92 15.91 16.20
CA CYS A 9 -21.49 15.71 15.89
C CYS A 9 -21.30 14.62 14.83
N ILE A 10 -20.54 14.93 13.77
CA ILE A 10 -20.24 14.01 12.65
C ILE A 10 -19.47 12.75 13.12
N SER A 11 -18.65 12.86 14.17
CA SER A 11 -17.79 11.76 14.61
C SER A 11 -18.42 10.83 15.65
N CYS A 12 -19.35 11.31 16.49
CA CYS A 12 -19.91 10.52 17.60
C CYS A 12 -21.44 10.60 17.72
N GLY A 13 -22.12 11.37 16.87
CA GLY A 13 -23.58 11.47 16.85
C GLY A 13 -24.22 12.27 17.99
N VAL A 14 -23.44 12.69 19.00
CA VAL A 14 -23.95 13.47 20.15
C VAL A 14 -24.38 14.88 19.71
N LYS A 15 -25.50 15.37 20.25
CA LYS A 15 -25.93 16.76 20.05
C LYS A 15 -24.85 17.71 20.57
N GLY A 16 -24.30 18.54 19.69
CA GLY A 16 -23.21 19.44 20.04
C GLY A 16 -23.49 20.85 19.53
N ALA A 17 -23.51 21.82 20.44
CA ALA A 17 -23.51 23.24 20.13
C ALA A 17 -22.09 23.78 20.40
N GLY A 18 -21.38 24.20 19.35
CA GLY A 18 -20.01 24.74 19.44
C GLY A 18 -19.12 24.35 18.26
N ASN A 19 -17.91 24.92 18.18
CA ASN A 19 -16.93 24.63 17.12
C ASN A 19 -16.24 23.25 17.27
N TYR A 20 -16.33 22.64 18.45
CA TYR A 20 -15.78 21.34 18.79
C TYR A 20 -16.77 20.54 19.63
N CYS A 21 -16.81 19.22 19.45
CA CYS A 21 -17.67 18.32 20.23
C CYS A 21 -17.10 18.11 21.63
N SER A 22 -17.90 18.35 22.67
CA SER A 22 -17.55 18.13 24.08
C SER A 22 -17.24 16.66 24.43
N ASN A 23 -17.83 15.70 23.70
CA ASN A 23 -17.67 14.28 24.01
C ASN A 23 -16.44 13.64 23.31
N CYS A 24 -16.15 14.02 22.06
CA CYS A 24 -15.07 13.39 21.27
C CYS A 24 -13.98 14.37 20.79
N GLY A 25 -14.12 15.65 21.10
CA GLY A 25 -13.23 16.72 20.70
C GLY A 25 -13.22 17.03 19.19
N ALA A 26 -14.04 16.38 18.35
CA ALA A 26 -14.01 16.60 16.89
C ALA A 26 -14.53 18.00 16.51
N PRO A 27 -13.88 18.72 15.57
CA PRO A 27 -14.40 19.99 15.08
C PRO A 27 -15.74 19.76 14.37
N THR A 28 -16.72 20.64 14.63
CA THR A 28 -18.05 20.60 14.00
C THR A 28 -18.06 21.13 12.57
N THR A 29 -16.94 21.72 12.12
CA THR A 29 -16.74 22.17 10.74
C THR A 29 -15.60 21.40 10.08
N VAL A 30 -15.86 20.86 8.88
CA VAL A 30 -14.88 20.09 8.11
C VAL A 30 -13.98 21.04 7.32
N LYS A 31 -12.77 21.32 7.82
CA LYS A 31 -11.73 21.99 7.01
C LYS A 31 -11.05 21.00 6.06
N ARG A 32 -10.74 21.46 4.85
CA ARG A 32 -9.94 20.71 3.86
C ARG A 32 -8.50 20.58 4.36
N ILE A 33 -7.93 19.39 4.25
CA ILE A 33 -6.56 19.09 4.69
C ILE A 33 -5.60 19.45 3.55
N THR A 34 -4.50 20.13 3.87
CA THR A 34 -3.45 20.54 2.93
C THR A 34 -2.17 19.72 3.15
N LEU A 35 -1.28 19.68 2.15
CA LEU A 35 0.03 18.98 2.21
C LEU A 35 0.89 19.39 3.42
N LYS A 36 0.81 20.66 3.84
CA LYS A 36 1.51 21.19 5.02
C LYS A 36 1.00 20.58 6.33
N ALA A 37 -0.32 20.34 6.42
CA ALA A 37 -0.91 19.70 7.60
C ALA A 37 -0.46 18.23 7.72
N LEU A 38 -0.27 17.54 6.58
CA LEU A 38 0.26 16.17 6.55
C LEU A 38 1.69 16.08 7.12
N LEU A 39 2.57 17.02 6.80
CA LEU A 39 3.95 17.03 7.32
C LEU A 39 4.00 17.28 8.84
N HIS A 40 3.18 18.21 9.34
CA HIS A 40 3.08 18.48 10.78
C HIS A 40 2.56 17.27 11.58
N ASP A 41 1.66 16.50 10.98
CA ASP A 41 1.06 15.32 11.58
C ASP A 41 2.02 14.13 11.71
N VAL A 42 3.09 14.09 10.90
CA VAL A 42 4.15 13.08 10.99
C VAL A 42 5.05 13.32 12.21
N PHE A 43 5.22 14.57 12.67
CA PHE A 43 6.02 14.87 13.87
C PHE A 43 5.32 14.51 15.19
N HIS A 44 4.00 14.61 15.26
CA HIS A 44 3.21 14.19 16.44
C HIS A 44 2.99 12.67 16.55
N PHE A 45 3.49 11.90 15.58
CA PHE A 45 3.26 10.48 15.39
C PHE A 45 4.05 9.56 16.34
N PHE A 46 5.21 10.01 16.81
CA PHE A 46 6.18 9.15 17.51
C PHE A 46 5.90 8.91 19.00
N THR A 47 4.94 9.62 19.62
CA THR A 47 4.78 9.58 21.09
C THR A 47 3.57 8.80 21.62
N HIS A 48 2.64 8.34 20.77
CA HIS A 48 1.48 7.56 21.24
C HIS A 48 1.08 6.44 20.26
N LEU A 49 1.54 5.21 20.54
CA LEU A 49 0.94 3.99 19.98
C LEU A 49 -0.43 3.76 20.66
N ASP A 50 -1.42 4.50 20.19
CA ASP A 50 -2.80 4.55 20.71
C ASP A 50 -3.58 3.25 20.41
N SER A 51 -4.61 2.98 21.22
CA SER A 51 -5.67 1.98 20.93
C SER A 51 -6.33 2.15 19.56
N LYS A 52 -6.28 3.37 19.00
CA LYS A 52 -6.71 3.70 17.63
C LYS A 52 -5.91 2.95 16.56
N PHE A 53 -4.62 2.69 16.77
CA PHE A 53 -3.78 1.99 15.80
C PHE A 53 -4.28 0.56 15.57
N ILE A 54 -4.42 -0.22 16.65
CA ILE A 54 -4.93 -1.60 16.60
C ILE A 54 -6.35 -1.63 16.02
N LYS A 55 -7.20 -0.70 16.44
CA LYS A 55 -8.57 -0.55 15.91
C LYS A 55 -8.56 -0.32 14.40
N THR A 56 -7.61 0.47 13.90
CA THR A 56 -7.50 0.80 12.47
C THR A 56 -6.95 -0.38 11.68
N ILE A 57 -5.93 -1.08 12.16
CA ILE A 57 -5.45 -2.33 11.54
C ILE A 57 -6.60 -3.33 11.40
N ARG A 58 -7.35 -3.57 12.50
CA ARG A 58 -8.50 -4.47 12.48
C ARG A 58 -9.56 -4.02 11.47
N LEU A 59 -9.76 -2.72 11.32
CA LEU A 59 -10.69 -2.18 10.33
C LEU A 59 -10.23 -2.46 8.90
N VAL A 60 -8.95 -2.23 8.59
CA VAL A 60 -8.37 -2.48 7.25
C VAL A 60 -8.42 -3.95 6.88
N LEU A 61 -8.10 -4.85 7.83
CA LEU A 61 -8.05 -6.30 7.59
C LEU A 61 -9.45 -6.93 7.44
N PHE A 62 -10.39 -6.55 8.32
CA PHE A 62 -11.68 -7.26 8.42
C PHE A 62 -12.87 -6.46 7.87
N LYS A 63 -12.73 -5.15 7.64
CA LYS A 63 -13.77 -4.30 7.07
C LYS A 63 -13.21 -3.42 5.93
N PRO A 64 -12.85 -4.02 4.78
CA PRO A 64 -12.24 -3.30 3.65
C PRO A 64 -13.10 -2.15 3.11
N GLY A 65 -12.51 -0.99 2.85
CA GLY A 65 -13.17 0.21 2.34
C GLY A 65 -13.94 1.01 3.40
N MET A 66 -14.00 0.54 4.66
CA MET A 66 -14.69 1.28 5.73
C MET A 66 -13.83 2.43 6.23
N LEU A 67 -12.51 2.23 6.32
CA LEU A 67 -11.60 3.29 6.76
C LEU A 67 -11.68 4.47 5.80
N ALA A 68 -11.53 4.21 4.49
CA ALA A 68 -11.57 5.24 3.47
C ALA A 68 -12.93 5.93 3.42
N LEU A 69 -14.04 5.19 3.52
CA LEU A 69 -15.38 5.76 3.51
C LEU A 69 -15.57 6.74 4.67
N GLU A 70 -15.38 6.27 5.92
CA GLU A 70 -15.56 7.10 7.12
C GLU A 70 -14.58 8.28 7.14
N TYR A 71 -13.33 8.09 6.68
CA TYR A 71 -12.33 9.15 6.63
C TYR A 71 -12.71 10.27 5.64
N CYS A 72 -13.20 9.90 4.46
CA CYS A 72 -13.67 10.85 3.44
C CYS A 72 -14.98 11.55 3.87
N GLU A 73 -15.83 10.86 4.64
CA GLU A 73 -17.04 11.43 5.25
C GLU A 73 -16.75 12.33 6.47
N GLY A 74 -15.48 12.45 6.88
CA GLY A 74 -15.02 13.39 7.91
C GLY A 74 -14.80 12.79 9.30
N VAL A 75 -15.00 11.49 9.48
CA VAL A 75 -14.75 10.76 10.74
C VAL A 75 -13.25 10.46 10.89
N ARG A 76 -12.46 11.51 11.13
CA ARG A 76 -10.97 11.44 11.08
C ARG A 76 -10.31 11.19 12.44
N LYS A 77 -11.00 11.45 13.57
CA LYS A 77 -10.43 11.28 14.93
C LYS A 77 -10.57 9.86 15.48
N LYS A 78 -11.52 9.09 14.95
CA LYS A 78 -11.85 7.73 15.40
C LYS A 78 -10.78 6.70 15.07
N TYR A 79 -10.04 6.95 13.98
CA TYR A 79 -9.03 6.05 13.43
C TYR A 79 -7.69 6.74 13.35
N PHE A 80 -6.67 5.91 13.19
CA PHE A 80 -5.35 6.34 12.84
C PHE A 80 -5.33 6.82 11.39
N LYS A 81 -4.51 7.83 11.08
CA LYS A 81 -4.50 8.46 9.76
C LYS A 81 -4.01 7.45 8.70
N PRO A 82 -4.68 7.30 7.55
CA PRO A 82 -4.32 6.28 6.54
C PRO A 82 -2.87 6.35 6.03
N VAL A 83 -2.33 7.57 5.85
CA VAL A 83 -0.92 7.79 5.45
C VAL A 83 0.03 7.33 6.54
N SER A 84 -0.23 7.76 7.78
CA SER A 84 0.54 7.44 8.96
C SER A 84 0.51 5.92 9.25
N LEU A 85 -0.62 5.26 9.00
CA LEU A 85 -0.76 3.80 9.07
C LEU A 85 0.17 3.09 8.06
N PHE A 86 0.23 3.61 6.83
CA PHE A 86 1.10 3.07 5.78
C PHE A 86 2.59 3.26 6.09
N LEU A 87 2.97 4.42 6.64
CA LEU A 87 4.33 4.69 7.12
C LEU A 87 4.77 3.66 8.17
N ILE A 88 3.97 3.42 9.21
CA ILE A 88 4.28 2.36 10.19
C ILE A 88 4.35 0.99 9.51
N GLY A 89 3.46 0.69 8.57
CA GLY A 89 3.49 -0.56 7.83
C GLY A 89 4.82 -0.79 7.11
N ILE A 90 5.32 0.24 6.43
CA ILE A 90 6.64 0.20 5.77
C ILE A 90 7.75 0.00 6.78
N ILE A 91 7.72 0.67 7.93
CA ILE A 91 8.73 0.51 8.99
C ILE A 91 8.71 -0.92 9.54
N ILE A 92 7.53 -1.50 9.80
CA ILE A 92 7.41 -2.88 10.25
C ILE A 92 7.96 -3.84 9.19
N TYR A 93 7.63 -3.62 7.92
CA TYR A 93 8.20 -4.38 6.80
C TYR A 93 9.72 -4.14 6.62
N LEU A 94 10.24 -2.99 7.07
CA LEU A 94 11.68 -2.75 7.11
C LEU A 94 12.38 -3.69 8.11
N LEU A 95 11.79 -3.82 9.30
CA LEU A 95 12.32 -4.60 10.42
C LEU A 95 12.10 -6.11 10.28
N LEU A 96 11.13 -6.54 9.48
CA LEU A 96 10.78 -7.94 9.26
C LEU A 96 11.19 -8.39 7.84
N PRO A 97 12.44 -8.80 7.59
CA PRO A 97 12.90 -9.28 6.29
C PRO A 97 12.37 -10.70 6.01
N LEU A 98 11.05 -10.87 5.98
CA LEU A 98 10.38 -12.18 5.91
C LEU A 98 10.46 -12.83 4.52
N LYS A 99 10.67 -12.04 3.45
CA LYS A 99 10.99 -12.48 2.07
C LYS A 99 11.59 -11.32 1.26
N GLN A 100 12.36 -11.61 0.21
CA GLN A 100 12.86 -10.66 -0.81
C GLN A 100 11.73 -10.10 -1.71
N GLY A 101 10.52 -9.87 -1.20
CA GLY A 101 9.35 -9.62 -2.03
C GLY A 101 9.44 -8.36 -2.90
N LEU A 102 9.80 -7.21 -2.30
CA LEU A 102 9.97 -5.94 -3.02
C LEU A 102 11.42 -5.65 -3.40
N ASN A 103 12.37 -6.37 -2.81
CA ASN A 103 13.79 -6.22 -3.11
C ASN A 103 14.12 -7.09 -4.32
N MET A 104 14.61 -6.50 -5.40
CA MET A 104 15.02 -7.24 -6.58
C MET A 104 16.53 -7.11 -6.76
N SER A 105 17.22 -8.24 -6.92
CA SER A 105 18.63 -8.26 -7.32
C SER A 105 18.79 -7.71 -8.74
N LEU A 106 20.02 -7.42 -9.15
CA LEU A 106 20.31 -6.92 -10.49
C LEU A 106 20.09 -8.02 -11.55
N SER A 107 20.39 -9.27 -11.22
CA SER A 107 20.41 -10.38 -12.18
C SER A 107 19.09 -10.64 -12.92
N PRO A 108 17.89 -10.59 -12.31
CA PRO A 108 16.64 -10.87 -13.02
C PRO A 108 16.33 -9.84 -14.12
N TYR A 109 16.86 -8.62 -14.03
CA TYR A 109 16.71 -7.60 -15.08
C TYR A 109 17.48 -7.95 -16.36
N LEU A 110 18.46 -8.85 -16.28
CA LEU A 110 19.37 -9.21 -17.36
C LEU A 110 19.19 -10.65 -17.83
N THR A 111 18.65 -11.54 -16.99
CA THR A 111 18.49 -12.97 -17.33
C THR A 111 17.08 -13.38 -17.69
N THR A 112 16.05 -12.58 -17.37
CA THR A 112 14.65 -12.94 -17.63
C THR A 112 14.29 -12.65 -19.08
N THR A 113 14.63 -13.57 -20.00
CA THR A 113 14.45 -13.56 -21.47
C THR A 113 13.03 -13.24 -22.03
N LYS A 114 12.06 -12.91 -21.18
CA LYS A 114 10.68 -12.53 -21.57
C LYS A 114 10.30 -11.07 -21.28
N ALA A 115 11.27 -10.25 -20.89
CA ALA A 115 11.04 -8.85 -20.57
C ALA A 115 11.40 -7.91 -21.74
N TRP A 116 10.40 -7.28 -22.37
CA TRP A 116 10.49 -6.06 -23.18
C TRP A 116 11.50 -4.97 -22.74
N HIS A 117 11.91 -4.94 -21.48
CA HIS A 117 12.90 -3.98 -20.96
C HIS A 117 14.36 -4.47 -21.00
N LEU A 118 14.65 -5.72 -21.39
CA LEU A 118 16.00 -6.31 -21.41
C LEU A 118 16.99 -5.46 -22.21
N ASN A 119 16.70 -5.18 -23.49
CA ASN A 119 17.59 -4.39 -24.36
C ASN A 119 17.85 -2.98 -23.81
N PHE A 120 16.94 -2.42 -23.02
CA PHE A 120 17.11 -1.11 -22.39
C PHE A 120 17.96 -1.22 -21.12
N ALA A 121 17.69 -2.21 -20.27
CA ALA A 121 18.43 -2.44 -19.04
C ALA A 121 19.89 -2.83 -19.30
N GLU A 122 20.14 -3.73 -20.25
CA GLU A 122 21.48 -4.15 -20.69
C GLU A 122 22.29 -2.93 -21.16
N ARG A 123 21.74 -2.13 -22.08
CA ARG A 123 22.41 -0.91 -22.56
C ARG A 123 22.80 0.06 -21.45
N LEU A 124 21.93 0.25 -20.45
CA LEU A 124 22.24 1.13 -19.32
C LEU A 124 23.32 0.54 -18.41
N VAL A 125 23.30 -0.77 -18.19
CA VAL A 125 24.31 -1.49 -17.41
C VAL A 125 25.66 -1.46 -18.11
N ASP A 126 25.72 -1.78 -19.41
CA ASP A 126 26.95 -1.77 -20.21
C ASP A 126 27.58 -0.37 -20.27
N ASN A 127 26.76 0.67 -20.45
CA ASN A 127 27.21 2.05 -20.36
C ASN A 127 27.77 2.39 -18.96
N LYS A 128 27.23 1.81 -17.90
CA LYS A 128 27.72 2.05 -16.54
C LYS A 128 29.04 1.31 -16.28
N LEU A 129 29.15 0.06 -16.74
CA LEU A 129 30.35 -0.77 -16.62
C LEU A 129 31.53 -0.12 -17.35
N SER A 130 31.32 0.30 -18.60
CA SER A 130 32.34 0.96 -19.43
C SER A 130 32.77 2.32 -18.91
N ASN A 131 31.84 3.18 -18.48
CA ASN A 131 32.18 4.53 -18.00
C ASN A 131 32.84 4.54 -16.61
N LYS A 132 32.53 3.56 -15.74
CA LYS A 132 33.08 3.51 -14.38
C LYS A 132 34.21 2.49 -14.19
N ASN A 133 34.55 1.70 -15.22
CA ASN A 133 35.54 0.62 -15.15
C ASN A 133 35.34 -0.32 -13.95
N ILE A 134 34.08 -0.61 -13.61
CA ILE A 134 33.71 -1.54 -12.54
C ILE A 134 33.31 -2.89 -13.13
N SER A 135 33.57 -3.97 -12.41
CA SER A 135 33.14 -5.30 -12.82
C SER A 135 31.62 -5.46 -12.63
N PHE A 136 31.03 -6.44 -13.33
CA PHE A 136 29.61 -6.76 -13.15
C PHE A 136 29.27 -7.18 -11.72
N SER A 137 30.15 -7.96 -11.07
CA SER A 137 29.95 -8.39 -9.69
C SER A 137 29.95 -7.20 -8.72
N GLU A 138 30.86 -6.24 -8.90
CA GLU A 138 30.92 -5.03 -8.09
C GLU A 138 29.67 -4.15 -8.30
N LEU A 139 29.20 -4.01 -9.54
CA LEU A 139 27.97 -3.28 -9.83
C LEU A 139 26.75 -3.98 -9.20
N ALA A 140 26.66 -5.30 -9.30
CA ALA A 140 25.56 -6.08 -8.74
C ALA A 140 25.49 -5.94 -7.21
N GLU A 141 26.63 -6.02 -6.51
CA GLU A 141 26.69 -5.84 -5.06
C GLU A 141 26.25 -4.42 -4.64
N LYS A 142 26.78 -3.39 -5.30
CA LYS A 142 26.37 -1.99 -5.06
C LYS A 142 24.88 -1.78 -5.34
N TYR A 143 24.37 -2.41 -6.39
CA TYR A 143 22.95 -2.35 -6.74
C TYR A 143 22.08 -3.02 -5.70
N GLU A 144 22.42 -4.22 -5.25
CA GLU A 144 21.66 -4.94 -4.22
C GLU A 144 21.60 -4.15 -2.91
N TYR A 145 22.73 -3.59 -2.47
CA TYR A 145 22.75 -2.74 -1.28
C TYR A 145 21.86 -1.50 -1.44
N ARG A 146 21.97 -0.79 -2.57
CA ARG A 146 21.20 0.45 -2.83
C ARG A 146 19.72 0.18 -3.07
N SER A 147 19.36 -0.92 -3.73
CA SER A 147 17.98 -1.23 -4.09
C SER A 147 17.11 -1.43 -2.85
N VAL A 148 17.64 -2.06 -1.80
CA VAL A 148 16.93 -2.24 -0.52
C VAL A 148 16.58 -0.90 0.13
N VAL A 149 17.49 0.08 0.03
CA VAL A 149 17.29 1.43 0.59
C VAL A 149 16.19 2.19 -0.17
N PHE A 150 16.13 2.06 -1.50
CA PHE A 150 15.14 2.77 -2.32
C PHE A 150 13.79 2.04 -2.43
N ALA A 151 13.77 0.70 -2.38
CA ALA A 151 12.56 -0.09 -2.62
C ALA A 151 11.40 0.31 -1.72
N LYS A 152 11.66 0.53 -0.43
CA LYS A 152 10.61 0.76 0.58
C LYS A 152 10.04 2.19 0.52
N PRO A 153 10.84 3.27 0.47
CA PRO A 153 10.33 4.63 0.26
C PRO A 153 9.61 4.82 -1.08
N MET A 154 10.04 4.13 -2.14
CA MET A 154 9.43 4.26 -3.47
C MET A 154 7.97 3.79 -3.54
N LEU A 155 7.50 3.01 -2.56
CA LEU A 155 6.09 2.67 -2.44
C LEU A 155 5.18 3.92 -2.33
N PHE A 156 5.70 5.05 -1.84
CA PHE A 156 4.95 6.31 -1.80
C PHE A 156 4.65 6.88 -3.19
N ILE A 157 5.50 6.63 -4.18
CA ILE A 157 5.29 7.09 -5.57
C ILE A 157 4.18 6.27 -6.22
N ILE A 158 4.04 4.99 -5.85
CA ILE A 158 2.99 4.10 -6.36
C ILE A 158 1.60 4.53 -5.88
N LEU A 159 1.48 5.01 -4.64
CA LEU A 159 0.18 5.33 -4.04
C LEU A 159 -0.65 6.34 -4.86
N PRO A 160 -0.09 7.48 -5.32
CA PRO A 160 -0.76 8.37 -6.26
C PRO A 160 -1.18 7.68 -7.55
N LEU A 161 -0.35 6.80 -8.11
CA LEU A 161 -0.67 6.09 -9.36
C LEU A 161 -1.84 5.13 -9.18
N ILE A 162 -1.92 4.41 -8.05
CA ILE A 162 -3.07 3.57 -7.71
C ILE A 162 -4.33 4.44 -7.53
N GLY A 163 -4.21 5.58 -6.83
CA GLY A 163 -5.31 6.54 -6.67
C GLY A 163 -5.81 7.08 -8.02
N LEU A 164 -4.89 7.39 -8.94
CA LEU A 164 -5.22 7.84 -10.29
C LEU A 164 -5.89 6.73 -11.10
N ALA A 165 -5.37 5.50 -11.03
CA ALA A 165 -5.99 4.34 -11.66
C ALA A 165 -7.41 4.13 -11.14
N LEU A 166 -7.65 4.20 -9.83
CA LEU A 166 -8.99 4.12 -9.23
C LEU A 166 -9.89 5.26 -9.71
N MET A 167 -9.38 6.49 -9.79
CA MET A 167 -10.13 7.64 -10.29
C MET A 167 -10.59 7.43 -11.74
N LEU A 168 -9.67 7.01 -12.62
CA LEU A 168 -10.00 6.69 -14.02
C LEU A 168 -11.00 5.55 -14.11
N PHE A 169 -10.82 4.50 -13.28
CA PHE A 169 -11.69 3.32 -13.30
C PHE A 169 -13.10 3.58 -12.74
N PHE A 170 -13.25 4.60 -11.89
CA PHE A 170 -14.50 5.00 -11.26
C PHE A 170 -14.90 6.45 -11.59
N TYR A 171 -14.49 6.97 -12.75
CA TYR A 171 -14.70 8.38 -13.14
C TYR A 171 -16.17 8.83 -13.04
N ARG A 172 -17.12 7.92 -13.32
CA ARG A 172 -18.56 8.19 -13.24
C ARG A 172 -19.10 8.41 -11.82
N LYS A 173 -18.31 8.15 -10.78
CA LYS A 173 -18.73 8.27 -9.37
C LYS A 173 -18.53 9.66 -8.78
N GLN A 174 -17.95 10.60 -9.53
CA GLN A 174 -17.79 12.02 -9.16
C GLN A 174 -17.20 12.24 -7.76
N LYS A 175 -16.30 11.36 -7.32
CA LYS A 175 -15.49 11.58 -6.11
C LYS A 175 -14.23 12.36 -6.47
N TYR A 176 -13.69 13.09 -5.50
CA TYR A 176 -12.44 13.83 -5.73
C TYR A 176 -11.26 12.86 -5.77
N TYR A 177 -10.18 13.22 -6.46
CA TYR A 177 -8.95 12.43 -6.49
C TYR A 177 -8.47 12.03 -5.07
N PHE A 178 -8.58 12.95 -4.11
CA PHE A 178 -8.22 12.69 -2.71
C PHE A 178 -8.97 11.50 -2.13
N ASP A 179 -10.25 11.32 -2.46
CA ASP A 179 -11.06 10.20 -1.95
C ASP A 179 -10.53 8.87 -2.52
N HIS A 180 -10.20 8.85 -3.81
CA HIS A 180 -9.57 7.69 -4.45
C HIS A 180 -8.18 7.38 -3.89
N PHE A 181 -7.40 8.42 -3.55
CA PHE A 181 -6.10 8.30 -2.93
C PHE A 181 -6.19 7.71 -1.51
N ILE A 182 -7.18 8.12 -0.71
CA ILE A 182 -7.41 7.52 0.61
C ILE A 182 -7.82 6.05 0.50
N LEU A 183 -8.64 5.68 -0.49
CA LEU A 183 -8.95 4.28 -0.76
C LEU A 183 -7.71 3.49 -1.22
N ALA A 184 -6.87 4.08 -2.08
CA ALA A 184 -5.61 3.49 -2.50
C ALA A 184 -4.71 3.20 -1.29
N LEU A 185 -4.59 4.15 -0.35
CA LEU A 185 -3.87 3.96 0.90
C LEU A 185 -4.42 2.79 1.73
N GLU A 186 -5.73 2.68 1.87
CA GLU A 186 -6.35 1.55 2.59
C GLU A 186 -6.03 0.22 1.90
N MET A 187 -6.17 0.15 0.57
CA MET A 187 -5.88 -1.05 -0.23
C MET A 187 -4.40 -1.43 -0.15
N SER A 188 -3.49 -0.45 -0.22
CA SER A 188 -2.05 -0.68 -0.11
C SER A 188 -1.61 -1.08 1.29
N ASN A 189 -2.25 -0.55 2.35
CA ASN A 189 -2.06 -1.05 3.72
C ASN A 189 -2.45 -2.52 3.83
N PHE A 190 -3.61 -2.90 3.30
CA PHE A 190 -4.05 -4.30 3.30
C PHE A 190 -3.08 -5.19 2.53
N PHE A 191 -2.67 -4.78 1.32
CA PHE A 191 -1.69 -5.49 0.51
C PHE A 191 -0.37 -5.67 1.27
N LEU A 192 0.13 -4.60 1.90
CA LEU A 192 1.35 -4.65 2.70
C LEU A 192 1.24 -5.65 3.86
N TYR A 193 0.20 -5.53 4.68
CA TYR A 193 0.03 -6.37 5.86
C TYR A 193 -0.23 -7.82 5.53
N VAL A 194 -1.05 -8.11 4.52
CA VAL A 194 -1.44 -9.47 4.21
C VAL A 194 -0.36 -10.17 3.39
N VAL A 195 0.13 -9.54 2.32
CA VAL A 195 1.03 -10.21 1.35
C VAL A 195 2.46 -10.25 1.85
N PHE A 196 2.94 -9.20 2.53
CA PHE A 196 4.36 -9.13 2.95
C PHE A 196 4.61 -9.47 4.42
N ILE A 197 3.56 -9.54 5.26
CA ILE A 197 3.72 -9.85 6.69
C ILE A 197 2.96 -11.12 7.06
N ILE A 198 1.63 -11.10 7.01
CA ILE A 198 0.79 -12.19 7.55
C ILE A 198 0.98 -13.48 6.75
N LEU A 199 0.87 -13.43 5.42
CA LEU A 199 0.96 -14.62 4.58
C LEU A 199 2.34 -15.31 4.68
N PRO A 200 3.49 -14.61 4.57
CA PRO A 200 4.79 -15.25 4.77
C PRO A 200 4.93 -15.89 6.14
N VAL A 201 4.54 -15.20 7.21
CA VAL A 201 4.59 -15.74 8.59
C VAL A 201 3.74 -17.00 8.73
N LEU A 202 2.52 -16.99 8.19
CA LEU A 202 1.63 -18.15 8.21
C LEU A 202 2.23 -19.32 7.43
N LEU A 203 2.73 -19.09 6.21
CA LEU A 203 3.33 -20.14 5.40
C LEU A 203 4.60 -20.72 6.04
N THR A 204 5.48 -19.89 6.61
CA THR A 204 6.66 -20.39 7.34
C THR A 204 6.27 -21.14 8.60
N GLY A 205 5.25 -20.67 9.33
CA GLY A 205 4.74 -21.36 10.52
C GLY A 205 4.14 -22.73 10.18
N ILE A 206 3.37 -22.82 9.09
CA ILE A 206 2.83 -24.09 8.58
C ILE A 206 3.97 -25.01 8.15
N ALA A 207 4.98 -24.50 7.44
CA ALA A 207 6.12 -25.30 7.02
C ALA A 207 6.89 -25.87 8.23
N MET A 208 7.12 -25.06 9.27
CA MET A 208 7.74 -25.48 10.52
C MET A 208 6.91 -26.55 11.25
N LEU A 209 5.57 -26.38 11.27
CA LEU A 209 4.67 -27.36 11.88
C LEU A 209 4.68 -28.69 11.09
N CYS A 210 4.66 -28.64 9.76
CA CYS A 210 4.74 -29.83 8.92
C CYS A 210 6.08 -30.54 9.07
N TRP A 211 7.19 -29.80 9.20
CA TRP A 211 8.49 -30.37 9.51
C TRP A 211 8.48 -31.09 10.87
N TRP A 212 7.90 -30.47 11.89
CA TRP A 212 7.81 -31.06 13.23
C TRP A 212 6.97 -32.35 13.27
N ILE A 213 5.86 -32.40 12.53
CA ILE A 213 4.95 -33.56 12.52
C ILE A 213 5.41 -34.67 11.58
N PHE A 214 5.86 -34.33 10.37
CA PHE A 214 6.11 -35.29 9.28
C PHE A 214 7.59 -35.46 8.92
N GLY A 215 8.50 -34.65 9.51
CA GLY A 215 9.93 -34.66 9.18
C GLY A 215 10.26 -34.16 7.77
N LYS A 216 9.28 -33.60 7.04
CA LYS A 216 9.45 -33.14 5.65
C LYS A 216 9.53 -31.62 5.58
N ASN A 217 10.50 -31.11 4.84
CA ASN A 217 10.63 -29.69 4.54
C ASN A 217 9.67 -29.31 3.41
N TYR A 218 8.68 -28.49 3.75
CA TYR A 218 7.77 -27.90 2.76
C TYR A 218 8.22 -26.49 2.42
N VAL A 219 8.42 -26.23 1.13
CA VAL A 219 8.66 -24.89 0.61
C VAL A 219 7.46 -24.50 -0.24
N PHE A 220 6.72 -23.48 0.21
CA PHE A 220 5.61 -22.93 -0.53
C PHE A 220 6.13 -22.02 -1.64
N ASP A 221 5.96 -22.47 -2.88
CA ASP A 221 6.36 -21.74 -4.07
C ASP A 221 5.38 -20.61 -4.44
N ASP A 222 5.77 -19.82 -5.44
CA ASP A 222 4.96 -18.71 -5.94
C ASP A 222 3.71 -19.20 -6.69
N TYR A 223 3.74 -20.42 -7.26
CA TYR A 223 2.58 -21.03 -7.92
C TYR A 223 1.46 -21.37 -6.93
N PHE A 224 1.82 -21.82 -5.73
CA PHE A 224 0.88 -22.09 -4.65
C PHE A 224 0.36 -20.80 -4.01
N SER A 225 1.27 -19.86 -3.69
CA SER A 225 0.90 -18.64 -2.98
C SER A 225 0.22 -17.58 -3.86
N GLY A 226 0.51 -17.55 -5.17
CA GLY A 226 -0.03 -16.58 -6.13
C GLY A 226 -1.56 -16.56 -6.21
N PRO A 227 -2.24 -17.70 -6.47
CA PRO A 227 -3.70 -17.78 -6.50
C PRO A 227 -4.35 -17.35 -5.18
N ILE A 228 -3.74 -17.70 -4.04
CA ILE A 228 -4.22 -17.29 -2.71
C ILE A 228 -4.17 -15.77 -2.57
N VAL A 229 -3.07 -15.13 -3.00
CA VAL A 229 -2.92 -13.68 -3.00
C VAL A 229 -3.96 -13.02 -3.90
N ILE A 230 -4.13 -13.50 -5.14
CA ILE A 230 -5.10 -12.95 -6.09
C ILE A 230 -6.52 -13.05 -5.52
N LEU A 231 -6.92 -14.21 -5.02
CA LEU A 231 -8.23 -14.42 -4.42
C LEU A 231 -8.46 -13.45 -3.25
N THR A 232 -7.48 -13.35 -2.35
CA THR A 232 -7.56 -12.48 -1.18
C THR A 232 -7.69 -11.00 -1.57
N LEU A 233 -6.93 -10.54 -2.57
CA LEU A 233 -7.02 -9.17 -3.07
C LEU A 233 -8.35 -8.90 -3.76
N VAL A 234 -8.81 -9.80 -4.64
CA VAL A 234 -10.10 -9.65 -5.32
C VAL A 234 -11.23 -9.58 -4.30
N THR A 235 -11.25 -10.46 -3.28
CA THR A 235 -12.26 -10.43 -2.22
C THR A 235 -12.22 -9.11 -1.45
N ASN A 236 -11.03 -8.69 -1.01
CA ASN A 236 -10.85 -7.44 -0.28
C ASN A 236 -11.35 -6.23 -1.09
N TRP A 237 -10.89 -6.10 -2.33
CA TRP A 237 -11.21 -4.98 -3.21
C TRP A 237 -12.68 -4.98 -3.62
N SER A 238 -13.29 -6.16 -3.83
CA SER A 238 -14.72 -6.26 -4.11
C SER A 238 -15.55 -5.68 -2.96
N ILE A 239 -15.21 -6.01 -1.72
CA ILE A 239 -15.88 -5.47 -0.53
C ILE A 239 -15.62 -3.98 -0.42
N ALA A 240 -14.37 -3.55 -0.60
CA ALA A 240 -13.98 -2.14 -0.52
C ALA A 240 -14.70 -1.28 -1.58
N PHE A 241 -14.73 -1.73 -2.84
CA PHE A 241 -15.38 -1.03 -3.94
C PHE A 241 -16.89 -0.97 -3.76
N LYS A 242 -17.52 -2.08 -3.35
CA LYS A 242 -18.95 -2.11 -3.00
C LYS A 242 -19.28 -1.05 -1.96
N ARG A 243 -18.51 -1.02 -0.87
CA ARG A 243 -18.72 -0.12 0.26
C ARG A 243 -18.46 1.34 -0.10
N PHE A 244 -17.31 1.61 -0.72
CA PHE A 244 -16.83 2.97 -0.96
C PHE A 244 -17.57 3.67 -2.12
N TYR A 245 -17.89 2.95 -3.19
CA TYR A 245 -18.57 3.50 -4.39
C TYR A 245 -20.07 3.21 -4.45
N LYS A 246 -20.62 2.52 -3.43
CA LYS A 246 -22.03 2.15 -3.32
C LYS A 246 -22.54 1.47 -4.61
N ILE A 247 -21.88 0.37 -5.00
CA ILE A 247 -22.22 -0.42 -6.20
C ILE A 247 -22.70 -1.82 -5.81
N LYS A 248 -23.41 -2.50 -6.72
CA LYS A 248 -23.86 -3.89 -6.53
C LYS A 248 -22.67 -4.85 -6.41
N THR A 249 -22.81 -5.93 -5.64
CA THR A 249 -21.73 -6.90 -5.37
C THR A 249 -21.08 -7.45 -6.64
N TRP A 250 -21.87 -7.90 -7.62
CA TRP A 250 -21.33 -8.44 -8.88
C TRP A 250 -20.51 -7.43 -9.67
N HIS A 251 -20.98 -6.17 -9.75
CA HIS A 251 -20.23 -5.10 -10.39
C HIS A 251 -18.92 -4.81 -9.64
N ALA A 252 -18.92 -4.92 -8.32
CA ALA A 252 -17.71 -4.76 -7.51
C ALA A 252 -16.70 -5.87 -7.76
N ILE A 253 -17.16 -7.12 -7.87
CA ILE A 253 -16.31 -8.29 -8.19
C ILE A 253 -15.68 -8.13 -9.57
N LEU A 254 -16.49 -7.86 -10.60
CA LEU A 254 -15.96 -7.64 -11.95
C LEU A 254 -14.93 -6.50 -11.95
N LYS A 255 -15.25 -5.37 -11.30
CA LYS A 255 -14.31 -4.26 -11.20
C LYS A 255 -13.03 -4.59 -10.44
N ALA A 256 -13.09 -5.40 -9.38
CA ALA A 256 -11.90 -5.85 -8.66
C ALA A 256 -11.01 -6.73 -9.54
N ILE A 257 -11.60 -7.67 -10.30
CA ILE A 257 -10.87 -8.52 -11.24
C ILE A 257 -10.21 -7.67 -12.33
N PHE A 258 -10.95 -6.77 -12.98
CA PHE A 258 -10.38 -5.89 -14.01
C PHE A 258 -9.32 -4.92 -13.45
N PHE A 259 -9.46 -4.50 -12.19
CA PHE A 259 -8.48 -3.62 -11.54
C PHE A 259 -7.16 -4.32 -11.19
N LEU A 260 -7.11 -5.66 -11.17
CA LEU A 260 -5.86 -6.40 -11.02
C LEU A 260 -4.84 -6.03 -12.10
N LEU A 261 -5.29 -5.80 -13.34
CA LEU A 261 -4.39 -5.48 -14.46
C LEU A 261 -3.65 -4.15 -14.26
N PRO A 262 -4.31 -2.98 -14.10
CA PRO A 262 -3.61 -1.74 -13.85
C PRO A 262 -2.81 -1.78 -12.54
N PHE A 263 -3.31 -2.46 -11.49
CA PHE A 263 -2.54 -2.63 -10.26
C PHE A 263 -1.25 -3.41 -10.50
N ALA A 264 -1.31 -4.53 -11.22
CA ALA A 264 -0.15 -5.35 -11.58
C ALA A 264 0.82 -4.57 -12.49
N ILE A 265 0.32 -3.78 -13.44
CA ILE A 265 1.15 -2.89 -14.27
C ILE A 265 1.91 -1.90 -13.38
N ILE A 266 1.22 -1.25 -12.46
CA ILE A 266 1.85 -0.25 -11.57
C ILE A 266 2.89 -0.91 -10.65
N VAL A 267 2.58 -2.05 -10.03
CA VAL A 267 3.43 -2.68 -9.01
C VAL A 267 4.56 -3.52 -9.62
N PHE A 268 4.29 -4.31 -10.67
CA PHE A 268 5.30 -5.20 -11.26
C PHE A 268 6.07 -4.57 -12.40
N PHE A 269 5.54 -3.55 -13.09
CA PHE A 269 6.25 -2.91 -14.19
C PHE A 269 6.76 -1.52 -13.80
N ILE A 270 5.85 -0.58 -13.51
CA ILE A 270 6.25 0.82 -13.27
C ILE A 270 7.18 0.91 -12.07
N TYR A 271 6.82 0.31 -10.94
CA TYR A 271 7.65 0.35 -9.74
C TYR A 271 9.01 -0.31 -9.95
N ARG A 272 9.07 -1.49 -10.59
CA ARG A 272 10.34 -2.19 -10.83
C ARG A 272 11.26 -1.41 -11.76
N ILE A 273 10.72 -0.83 -12.83
CA ILE A 273 11.50 0.02 -13.75
C ILE A 273 12.01 1.28 -13.03
N LEU A 274 11.15 1.95 -12.26
CA LEU A 274 11.57 3.13 -11.50
C LEU A 274 12.65 2.75 -10.48
N LEU A 275 12.48 1.63 -9.78
CA LEU A 275 13.44 1.17 -8.77
C LEU A 275 14.79 0.88 -9.43
N PHE A 276 14.78 0.18 -10.57
CA PHE A 276 15.98 -0.09 -11.36
C PHE A 276 16.69 1.20 -11.77
N LEU A 277 15.97 2.13 -12.40
CA LEU A 277 16.53 3.39 -12.88
C LEU A 277 17.12 4.23 -11.74
N ILE A 278 16.35 4.43 -10.67
CA ILE A 278 16.79 5.25 -9.53
C ILE A 278 18.00 4.62 -8.84
N THR A 279 17.98 3.29 -8.65
CA THR A 279 19.10 2.57 -8.05
C THR A 279 20.35 2.66 -8.93
N LEU A 280 20.23 2.39 -10.22
CA LEU A 280 21.36 2.42 -11.17
C LEU A 280 21.94 3.83 -11.35
N ILE A 281 21.10 4.87 -11.34
CA ILE A 281 21.54 6.27 -11.38
C ILE A 281 22.32 6.63 -10.11
N SER A 282 21.91 6.10 -8.95
CA SER A 282 22.54 6.40 -7.65
C SER A 282 23.94 5.79 -7.45
N ILE A 283 24.32 4.80 -8.25
CA ILE A 283 25.62 4.11 -8.22
C ILE A 283 26.63 4.90 -9.04
#